data_AF-A0A2W6I3D5-F1
#
_entry.id   AF-A0A2W6I3D5-F1
#
_cell.length_a   1.000
_cell.length_b   1.000
_cell.length_c   1.000
_cell.angle_alpha   90.00
_cell.angle_beta   90.00
_cell.angle_gamma   90.00
#
_symmetry.space_group_name_H-M   'P 1'
#
loop_
_entity.id
_entity.type
_entity.pdbx_description
1 polymer ?
#
loop_
_entity_poly.entity_id
_entity_poly.type
_entity_poly.pdbx_seq_one_letter_code
_entity_poly.pdbx_strand_id
1 'polypeptide(L)'
;MRKTGMLMIAGLLLAPTVQAAPACQEPAAVARAFYEATTGNGDLLEPPAALVSPAFSKALRGERACQEREQGICTIDSDPWLDAQDGDIDSPVRYSWKETLATTGQVEMRYSVWKAAYVTRLPMVRQAQGCWQVDDILTNSGRSVRKILAQPVP
;
A
#
# COMPACT_ATOMS: atom_id res chain seq x y z
N MET A 1 39.79 31.94 -49.22
CA MET A 1 39.54 32.42 -47.83
C MET A 1 38.11 32.06 -47.45
N ARG A 2 37.90 31.00 -46.65
CA ARG A 2 36.54 30.53 -46.29
C ARG A 2 36.49 30.09 -44.81
N LYS A 3 35.83 30.97 -44.05
CA LYS A 3 34.95 30.81 -42.87
C LYS A 3 35.22 29.69 -41.85
N THR A 4 35.60 30.15 -40.66
CA THR A 4 35.56 29.50 -39.35
C THR A 4 34.19 28.89 -39.06
N GLY A 5 34.15 27.58 -38.80
CA GLY A 5 32.96 26.87 -38.34
C GLY A 5 32.83 26.97 -36.82
N MET A 6 31.69 27.50 -36.36
CA MET A 6 31.34 27.66 -34.95
C MET A 6 30.59 26.40 -34.49
N LEU A 7 31.23 25.58 -33.68
CA LEU A 7 30.61 24.42 -33.02
C LEU A 7 29.83 24.91 -31.79
N MET A 8 28.50 24.94 -31.90
CA MET A 8 27.61 25.13 -30.75
C MET A 8 27.43 23.78 -30.03
N ILE A 9 28.03 23.65 -28.85
CA ILE A 9 27.81 22.52 -27.94
C ILE A 9 26.54 22.82 -27.15
N ALA A 10 25.44 22.15 -27.49
CA ALA A 10 24.21 22.18 -26.69
C ALA A 10 24.41 21.30 -25.45
N GLY A 11 24.61 21.93 -24.29
CA GLY A 11 24.65 21.25 -23.00
C GLY A 11 23.24 20.82 -22.57
N LEU A 12 22.98 19.51 -22.55
CA LEU A 12 21.81 18.96 -21.85
C LEU A 12 22.01 19.10 -20.34
N LEU A 13 21.20 19.95 -19.71
CA LEU A 13 21.04 20.04 -18.26
C LEU A 13 20.42 18.74 -17.75
N LEU A 14 21.23 17.86 -17.16
CA LEU A 14 20.78 16.74 -16.35
C LEU A 14 20.24 17.29 -15.04
N ALA A 15 18.94 17.62 -14.99
CA ALA A 15 18.28 17.90 -13.72
C ALA A 15 18.19 16.59 -12.92
N PRO A 16 18.63 16.57 -11.65
CA PRO A 16 18.44 15.40 -10.80
C PRO A 16 16.94 15.22 -10.58
N THR A 17 16.39 14.12 -11.08
CA THR A 17 15.06 13.68 -10.69
C THR A 17 15.13 13.26 -9.23
N VAL A 18 14.80 14.17 -8.31
CA VAL A 18 14.53 13.81 -6.92
C VAL A 18 13.31 12.89 -6.97
N GLN A 19 13.55 11.58 -6.99
CA GLN A 19 12.48 10.59 -6.88
C GLN A 19 11.82 10.83 -5.53
N ALA A 20 10.59 11.35 -5.56
CA ALA A 20 9.79 11.48 -4.36
C ALA A 20 9.71 10.09 -3.70
N ALA A 21 9.92 10.04 -2.38
CA ALA A 21 9.82 8.79 -1.63
C ALA A 21 8.49 8.10 -1.97
N PRO A 22 8.41 6.74 -2.00
CA PRO A 22 7.25 6.01 -2.51
C PRO A 22 5.90 6.50 -1.96
N ALA A 23 5.84 6.90 -0.68
CA ALA A 23 4.65 7.45 -0.02
C ALA A 23 4.14 8.78 -0.62
N CYS A 24 5.03 9.56 -1.23
CA CYS A 24 4.73 10.90 -1.74
C CYS A 24 4.33 10.88 -3.23
N GLN A 25 4.08 9.69 -3.77
CA GLN A 25 3.51 9.49 -5.10
C GLN A 25 1.97 9.59 -5.05
N GLU A 26 1.33 9.43 -6.21
CA GLU A 26 -0.12 9.32 -6.32
C GLU A 26 -0.69 8.15 -5.50
N PRO A 27 -1.92 8.24 -4.96
CA PRO A 27 -2.48 7.23 -4.06
C PRO A 27 -2.40 5.79 -4.58
N ALA A 28 -2.67 5.59 -5.87
CA ALA A 28 -2.61 4.27 -6.49
C ALA A 28 -1.19 3.67 -6.50
N ALA A 29 -0.15 4.50 -6.61
CA ALA A 29 1.24 4.04 -6.56
C ALA A 29 1.65 3.69 -5.13
N VAL A 30 1.20 4.45 -4.13
CA VAL A 30 1.38 4.09 -2.71
C VAL A 30 0.70 2.76 -2.38
N ALA A 31 -0.55 2.58 -2.82
CA ALA A 31 -1.29 1.34 -2.64
C ALA A 31 -0.57 0.14 -3.27
N ARG A 32 -0.02 0.32 -4.48
CA ARG A 32 0.78 -0.70 -5.15
C ARG A 32 2.05 -1.03 -4.35
N ALA A 33 2.79 -0.03 -3.89
CA ALA A 33 3.99 -0.23 -3.10
C ALA A 33 3.68 -0.96 -1.77
N PHE A 34 2.55 -0.63 -1.13
CA PHE A 34 2.09 -1.31 0.07
C PHE A 34 1.76 -2.78 -0.20
N TYR A 35 0.98 -3.06 -1.26
CA TYR A 35 0.66 -4.43 -1.66
C TYR A 35 1.92 -5.26 -1.98
N GLU A 36 2.84 -4.72 -2.77
CA GLU A 36 4.10 -5.41 -3.11
C GLU A 36 4.98 -5.66 -1.88
N ALA A 37 4.97 -4.76 -0.89
CA ALA A 37 5.73 -4.91 0.35
C ALA A 37 5.11 -5.90 1.35
N THR A 38 3.85 -6.29 1.16
CA THR A 38 3.06 -7.10 2.11
C THR A 38 2.57 -8.42 1.51
N THR A 39 3.03 -8.75 0.31
CA THR A 39 2.73 -10.01 -0.39
C THR A 39 4.02 -10.70 -0.86
N GLY A 40 3.93 -11.96 -1.29
CA GLY A 40 5.09 -12.74 -1.68
C GLY A 40 6.02 -12.99 -0.48
N ASN A 41 7.22 -12.42 -0.52
CA ASN A 41 8.19 -12.49 0.59
C ASN A 41 8.02 -11.35 1.62
N GLY A 42 7.01 -10.50 1.45
CA GLY A 42 6.69 -9.42 2.38
C GLY A 42 5.94 -9.90 3.62
N ASP A 43 5.72 -8.99 4.57
CA ASP A 43 4.97 -9.23 5.80
C ASP A 43 3.91 -8.14 5.99
N LEU A 44 2.64 -8.56 6.02
CA LEU A 44 1.53 -7.65 6.25
C LEU A 44 1.58 -6.97 7.63
N LEU A 45 2.12 -7.63 8.65
CA LEU A 45 2.17 -7.08 10.01
C LEU A 45 3.35 -6.12 10.21
N GLU A 46 4.30 -6.10 9.27
CA GLU A 46 5.49 -5.24 9.30
C GLU A 46 5.69 -4.44 7.99
N PRO A 47 4.68 -3.68 7.52
CA PRO A 47 4.82 -2.90 6.31
C PRO A 47 5.79 -1.72 6.52
N PRO A 48 6.43 -1.19 5.46
CA PRO A 48 7.24 0.00 5.55
C PRO A 48 6.46 1.16 6.17
N ALA A 49 6.97 1.73 7.27
CA ALA A 49 6.25 2.73 8.07
C ALA A 49 5.82 3.97 7.28
N ALA A 50 6.54 4.32 6.20
CA ALA A 50 6.20 5.44 5.34
C ALA A 50 4.90 5.21 4.52
N LEU A 51 4.49 3.95 4.30
CA LEU A 51 3.34 3.59 3.47
C LEU A 51 2.04 3.45 4.27
N VAL A 52 2.10 3.40 5.60
CA VAL A 52 0.96 3.13 6.47
C VAL A 52 0.76 4.22 7.50
N SER A 53 -0.50 4.51 7.83
CA SER A 53 -0.81 5.51 8.84
C SER A 53 -0.24 5.09 10.21
N PRO A 54 0.12 6.03 11.10
CA PRO A 54 0.64 5.68 12.41
C PRO A 54 -0.32 4.81 13.23
N ALA A 55 -1.63 5.05 13.10
CA ALA A 55 -2.66 4.28 13.80
C ALA A 55 -2.74 2.84 13.28
N PHE A 56 -2.76 2.65 11.95
CA PHE A 56 -2.82 1.31 11.37
C PHE A 56 -1.52 0.54 11.61
N SER A 57 -0.37 1.20 11.47
CA SER A 57 0.94 0.65 11.78
C SER A 57 1.06 0.17 13.24
N LYS A 58 0.48 0.92 14.18
CA LYS A 58 0.42 0.51 15.59
C LYS A 58 -0.43 -0.76 15.77
N ALA A 59 -1.57 -0.85 15.10
CA ALA A 59 -2.45 -2.02 15.18
C ALA A 59 -1.76 -3.28 14.64
N LEU A 60 -1.12 -3.19 13.46
CA LEU A 60 -0.38 -4.30 12.85
C LEU A 60 0.76 -4.81 13.73
N ARG A 61 1.56 -3.91 14.30
CA ARG A 61 2.61 -4.29 15.26
C ARG A 61 2.05 -4.91 16.54
N GLY A 62 0.86 -4.48 16.99
CA GLY A 62 0.18 -5.08 18.12
C GLY A 62 -0.17 -6.55 17.87
N GLU A 63 -0.64 -6.87 16.66
CA GLU A 63 -0.88 -8.24 16.22
C GLU A 63 0.42 -9.04 16.15
N ARG A 64 1.49 -8.53 15.52
CA ARG A 64 2.81 -9.20 15.46
C ARG A 64 3.32 -9.54 16.87
N ALA A 65 3.29 -8.57 17.78
CA ALA A 65 3.73 -8.77 19.17
C ALA A 65 2.84 -9.78 19.93
N CYS A 66 1.55 -9.87 19.58
CA CYS A 66 0.68 -10.91 20.11
C CYS A 66 1.09 -12.28 19.58
N GLN A 67 1.27 -12.43 18.26
CA GLN A 67 1.63 -13.69 17.63
C GLN A 67 2.97 -14.24 18.16
N GLU A 68 3.95 -13.36 18.42
CA GLU A 68 5.24 -13.72 19.03
C GLU A 68 5.08 -14.24 20.46
N ARG A 69 4.22 -13.60 21.27
CA ARG A 69 3.98 -13.98 22.67
C ARG A 69 3.20 -15.28 22.77
N GLU A 70 2.14 -15.42 21.98
CA GLU A 70 1.25 -16.59 22.00
C GLU A 70 1.79 -17.76 21.16
N GLN A 71 2.85 -17.55 20.38
CA GLN A 71 3.41 -18.52 19.43
C GLN A 71 2.34 -19.05 18.45
N GLY A 72 1.43 -18.19 18.00
CA GLY A 72 0.26 -18.60 17.24
C GLY A 72 -0.56 -17.46 16.66
N ILE A 73 -1.75 -17.79 16.19
CA ILE A 73 -2.72 -16.85 15.63
C ILE A 73 -3.37 -16.05 16.76
N CYS A 74 -3.47 -14.73 16.59
CA CYS A 74 -4.22 -13.85 17.49
C CYS A 74 -5.53 -13.40 16.85
N THR A 75 -5.63 -12.13 16.45
CA THR A 75 -6.89 -11.54 16.01
C THR A 75 -7.12 -11.73 14.51
N ILE A 76 -6.05 -11.75 13.72
CA ILE A 76 -6.11 -12.01 12.28
C ILE A 76 -5.83 -13.49 12.05
N ASP A 77 -6.88 -14.21 11.66
CA ASP A 77 -6.88 -15.66 11.39
C ASP A 77 -6.97 -16.00 9.89
N SER A 78 -6.89 -14.99 9.03
CA SER A 78 -7.05 -15.08 7.58
C SER A 78 -6.13 -14.07 6.89
N ASP A 79 -5.66 -14.38 5.68
CA ASP A 79 -4.95 -13.42 4.84
C ASP A 79 -5.96 -12.36 4.33
N PRO A 80 -5.80 -11.08 4.67
CA PRO A 80 -6.72 -10.03 4.23
C PRO A 80 -6.75 -9.78 2.72
N TRP A 81 -5.71 -10.17 1.98
CA TRP A 81 -5.67 -10.11 0.51
C TRP A 81 -6.54 -11.21 -0.12
N LEU A 82 -6.64 -12.35 0.53
CA LEU A 82 -7.41 -13.51 0.08
C LEU A 82 -8.81 -13.55 0.69
N ASP A 83 -9.04 -12.78 1.76
CA ASP A 83 -10.24 -12.85 2.62
C ASP A 83 -10.56 -14.29 3.04
N ALA A 84 -9.48 -15.08 3.23
CA ALA A 84 -9.48 -16.52 3.46
C ALA A 84 -8.11 -16.96 4.03
N GLN A 85 -8.00 -18.22 4.46
CA GLN A 85 -6.72 -18.79 4.93
C GLN A 85 -5.78 -19.20 3.79
N ASP A 86 -6.34 -19.58 2.64
CA ASP A 86 -5.61 -20.05 1.47
C ASP A 86 -6.27 -19.51 0.21
N GLY A 87 -5.49 -19.42 -0.86
CA GLY A 87 -5.85 -18.75 -2.09
C GLY A 87 -4.63 -18.39 -2.91
N ASP A 88 -4.83 -18.22 -4.22
CA ASP A 88 -3.81 -17.69 -5.11
C ASP A 88 -4.39 -16.53 -5.92
N ILE A 89 -3.69 -15.40 -5.92
CA ILE A 89 -4.03 -14.24 -6.75
C ILE A 89 -3.54 -14.53 -8.17
N ASP A 90 -4.47 -14.88 -9.05
CA ASP A 90 -4.18 -15.43 -10.38
C ASP A 90 -4.32 -14.39 -11.51
N SER A 91 -4.36 -13.10 -11.18
CA SER A 91 -4.40 -12.00 -12.15
C SER A 91 -3.58 -10.79 -11.73
N PRO A 92 -3.14 -9.93 -12.67
CA PRO A 92 -2.56 -8.64 -12.34
C PRO A 92 -3.54 -7.74 -11.58
N VAL A 93 -3.07 -7.10 -10.51
CA VAL A 93 -3.88 -6.16 -9.74
C VAL A 93 -4.09 -4.87 -10.52
N ARG A 94 -5.36 -4.45 -10.65
CA ARG A 94 -5.74 -3.14 -11.18
C ARG A 94 -6.13 -2.20 -10.05
N TYR A 95 -5.60 -0.97 -10.10
CA TYR A 95 -5.78 0.04 -9.08
C TYR A 95 -6.64 1.19 -9.62
N SER A 96 -7.60 1.66 -8.82
CA SER A 96 -8.36 2.88 -9.14
C SER A 96 -8.54 3.74 -7.90
N TRP A 97 -8.19 5.02 -8.03
CA TRP A 97 -8.37 6.01 -6.97
C TRP A 97 -9.80 6.55 -6.96
N LYS A 98 -10.36 6.69 -5.76
CA LYS A 98 -11.61 7.40 -5.50
C LYS A 98 -11.37 8.40 -4.39
N GLU A 99 -11.29 9.68 -4.76
CA GLU A 99 -11.15 10.76 -3.81
C GLU A 99 -12.45 10.95 -3.02
N THR A 100 -12.33 11.12 -1.70
CA THR A 100 -13.45 11.53 -0.84
C THR A 100 -13.27 12.99 -0.42
N LEU A 101 -12.05 13.35 -0.02
CA LEU A 101 -11.61 14.71 0.32
C LEU A 101 -10.16 14.90 -0.15
N ALA A 102 -9.67 16.14 -0.15
CA ALA A 102 -8.28 16.45 -0.51
C ALA A 102 -7.21 15.69 0.33
N THR A 103 -7.58 15.19 1.51
CA THR A 103 -6.70 14.45 2.43
C THR A 103 -7.14 13.02 2.69
N THR A 104 -8.25 12.55 2.08
CA THR A 104 -8.77 11.20 2.28
C THR A 104 -9.40 10.63 1.01
N GLY A 105 -9.35 9.32 0.87
CA GLY A 105 -10.05 8.62 -0.19
C GLY A 105 -9.79 7.13 -0.09
N GLN A 106 -9.96 6.42 -1.18
CA GLN A 106 -9.69 5.00 -1.23
C GLN A 106 -9.09 4.59 -2.57
N VAL A 107 -8.17 3.64 -2.52
CA VAL A 107 -7.77 2.89 -3.71
C VAL A 107 -8.59 1.60 -3.73
N GLU A 108 -9.36 1.37 -4.80
CA GLU A 108 -9.90 0.04 -5.07
C GLU A 108 -8.88 -0.79 -5.84
N MET A 109 -8.64 -2.00 -5.34
CA MET A 109 -7.78 -3.01 -5.95
C MET A 109 -8.67 -4.12 -6.50
N ARG A 110 -8.53 -4.42 -7.79
CA ARG A 110 -9.30 -5.45 -8.48
C ARG A 110 -8.36 -6.51 -9.03
N TYR A 111 -8.63 -7.75 -8.67
CA TYR A 111 -7.88 -8.93 -9.08
C TYR A 111 -8.80 -10.14 -8.99
N SER A 112 -8.31 -11.33 -9.29
CA SER A 112 -8.99 -12.59 -9.03
C SER A 112 -8.19 -13.47 -8.08
N VAL A 113 -8.94 -14.25 -7.30
CA VAL A 113 -8.43 -15.33 -6.46
C VAL A 113 -9.12 -16.60 -6.94
N TRP A 114 -8.35 -17.58 -7.42
CA TRP A 114 -8.88 -18.82 -8.03
C TRP A 114 -10.05 -18.56 -9.01
N LYS A 115 -9.84 -17.63 -9.95
CA LYS A 115 -10.79 -17.19 -10.99
C LYS A 115 -12.03 -16.46 -10.48
N ALA A 116 -12.21 -16.29 -9.17
CA ALA A 116 -13.27 -15.47 -8.60
C ALA A 116 -12.84 -14.00 -8.57
N ALA A 117 -13.71 -13.09 -8.98
CA ALA A 117 -13.42 -11.66 -8.97
C ALA A 117 -13.41 -11.10 -7.54
N TYR A 118 -12.33 -10.40 -7.18
CA TYR A 118 -12.09 -9.82 -5.87
C TYR A 118 -11.99 -8.29 -5.94
N VAL A 119 -12.47 -7.63 -4.89
CA VAL A 119 -12.31 -6.18 -4.70
C VAL A 119 -11.89 -5.88 -3.26
N THR A 120 -10.62 -5.58 -3.08
CA THR A 120 -10.07 -5.06 -1.83
C THR A 120 -9.99 -3.54 -1.92
N ARG A 121 -10.24 -2.83 -0.82
CA ARG A 121 -10.17 -1.36 -0.80
C ARG A 121 -9.19 -0.92 0.27
N LEU A 122 -8.33 0.03 -0.08
CA LEU A 122 -7.38 0.65 0.83
C LEU A 122 -7.83 2.07 1.10
N PRO A 123 -8.50 2.35 2.24
CA PRO A 123 -8.65 3.70 2.74
C PRO A 123 -7.29 4.38 2.85
N MET A 124 -7.17 5.58 2.28
CA MET A 124 -5.95 6.36 2.25
C MET A 124 -6.14 7.65 3.03
N VAL A 125 -5.09 8.08 3.73
CA VAL A 125 -5.04 9.36 4.44
C VAL A 125 -3.76 10.12 4.08
N ARG A 126 -3.85 11.45 4.12
CA ARG A 126 -2.72 12.37 3.97
C ARG A 126 -2.77 13.41 5.07
N GLN A 127 -1.73 13.50 5.89
CA GLN A 127 -1.65 14.55 6.91
C GLN A 127 -1.14 15.85 6.27
N ALA A 128 -1.98 16.87 6.15
CA ALA A 128 -1.63 18.20 5.63
C ALA A 128 -0.84 18.13 4.28
N GLN A 129 0.35 18.72 4.22
CA GLN A 129 1.26 18.70 3.06
C GLN A 129 2.08 17.40 2.97
N GLY A 130 1.80 16.41 3.81
CA GLY A 130 2.52 15.15 3.92
C GLY A 130 2.27 14.19 2.76
N CYS A 131 2.57 12.92 2.98
CA CYS A 131 2.50 11.89 1.94
C CYS A 131 1.32 10.95 2.18
N TRP A 132 0.80 10.33 1.12
CA TRP A 132 -0.33 9.41 1.21
C TRP A 132 0.10 8.15 1.96
N GLN A 133 -0.79 7.65 2.80
CA GLN A 133 -0.59 6.46 3.63
C GLN A 133 -1.86 5.61 3.62
N VAL A 134 -1.68 4.29 3.61
CA VAL A 134 -2.76 3.31 3.81
C VAL A 134 -3.20 3.35 5.27
N ASP A 135 -4.49 3.58 5.52
CA ASP A 135 -5.06 3.66 6.87
C ASP A 135 -5.81 2.40 7.28
N ASP A 136 -6.14 1.52 6.33
CA ASP A 136 -6.84 0.26 6.57
C ASP A 136 -6.75 -0.66 5.34
N ILE A 137 -7.14 -1.92 5.52
CA ILE A 137 -7.51 -2.85 4.45
C ILE A 137 -8.98 -3.21 4.66
N LEU A 138 -9.82 -2.93 3.66
CA LEU A 138 -11.17 -3.49 3.57
C LEU A 138 -11.12 -4.70 2.65
N THR A 139 -11.33 -5.89 3.22
CA THR A 139 -11.26 -7.16 2.49
C THR A 139 -12.35 -7.26 1.41
N ASN A 140 -12.35 -8.34 0.63
CA ASN A 140 -13.35 -8.58 -0.40
C ASN A 140 -14.79 -8.58 0.16
N SER A 141 -15.01 -9.17 1.34
CA SER A 141 -16.27 -9.14 2.09
C SER A 141 -16.55 -7.80 2.78
N GLY A 142 -15.65 -6.83 2.69
CA GLY A 142 -15.79 -5.49 3.27
C GLY A 142 -15.42 -5.40 4.75
N ARG A 143 -14.78 -6.43 5.32
CA ARG A 143 -14.29 -6.39 6.70
C ARG A 143 -13.10 -5.45 6.81
N SER A 144 -13.07 -4.63 7.85
CA SER A 144 -11.96 -3.73 8.15
C SER A 144 -10.93 -4.43 9.02
N VAL A 145 -9.71 -4.57 8.52
CA VAL A 145 -8.59 -5.15 9.26
C VAL A 145 -8.28 -4.31 10.49
N ARG A 146 -8.26 -2.98 10.37
CA ARG A 146 -8.03 -2.09 11.52
C ARG A 146 -9.09 -2.28 12.59
N LYS A 147 -10.36 -2.47 12.23
CA LYS A 147 -11.44 -2.74 13.20
C LYS A 147 -11.30 -4.10 13.86
N ILE A 148 -10.91 -5.14 13.11
CA ILE A 148 -10.62 -6.47 13.66
C ILE A 148 -9.52 -6.33 14.71
N LEU A 149 -8.40 -5.70 14.36
CA LEU A 149 -7.24 -5.50 15.25
C LEU A 149 -7.50 -4.58 16.45
N ALA A 150 -8.56 -3.78 16.41
CA ALA A 150 -8.95 -2.93 17.54
C ALA A 150 -9.83 -3.67 18.57
N GLN A 151 -10.24 -4.91 18.28
CA GLN A 151 -11.02 -5.71 19.23
C GLN A 151 -10.11 -6.18 20.37
N PRO A 152 -10.64 -6.29 21.60
CA PRO A 152 -9.93 -6.96 22.67
C PRO A 152 -9.60 -8.40 22.26
N VAL A 153 -8.37 -8.84 22.52
CA VAL A 153 -7.99 -10.25 22.36
C VAL A 153 -8.85 -11.08 23.34
N PRO A 154 -9.46 -12.19 22.90
CA PRO A 154 -10.24 -13.09 23.76
C PRO A 154 -9.47 -13.61 24.98
#